data_AF-A0A354WZ71-F1
#
_entry.id   AF-A0A354WZ71-F1
#
_cell.length_a   1.000
_cell.length_b   1.000
_cell.length_c   1.000
_cell.angle_alpha   90.00
_cell.angle_beta   90.00
_cell.angle_gamma   90.00
#
_symmetry.space_group_name_H-M   'P 1'
#
loop_
_entity.id
_entity.type
_entity.pdbx_description
1 polymer ?
#
loop_
_entity_poly.entity_id
_entity_poly.type
_entity_poly.pdbx_seq_one_letter_code
_entity_poly.pdbx_strand_id
1 'polypeptide(L)'
;YAQILANDKRYQDAGAAFAKAYEKDSTNIEYLTQAAGAYERADDYSNAIKYYQLAFNKNANPSLADIYVLGLANYSAGTSTKAFSPDSTKDKQEKEKYLKESDRLFAEMTEKFPDHYLGYLMRARANFALDPQAEKGLAVPHYQKAIEIMLPNLDERKNDVLESYRYLGFYYLGQNNVPESKNYWGKVLEIDPADETALQVMQSLK
;
A
#
# COMPACT_ATOMS: atom_id res chain seq x y z
N TYR A 1 20.24 -24.16 0.58
CA TYR A 1 20.51 -23.59 1.92
C TYR A 1 19.59 -22.41 2.23
N ALA A 2 19.61 -21.29 1.48
CA ALA A 2 18.74 -20.15 1.73
C ALA A 2 17.23 -20.50 1.76
N GLN A 3 16.75 -21.33 0.83
CA GLN A 3 15.37 -21.82 0.82
C GLN A 3 14.99 -22.62 2.08
N ILE A 4 15.94 -23.38 2.63
CA ILE A 4 15.71 -24.17 3.86
C ILE A 4 15.49 -23.21 5.04
N LEU A 5 16.33 -22.18 5.16
CA LEU A 5 16.16 -21.13 6.17
C LEU A 5 14.81 -20.42 6.06
N ALA A 6 14.37 -20.12 4.82
CA ALA A 6 13.07 -19.51 4.59
C ALA A 6 11.90 -20.42 5.02
N ASN A 7 11.97 -21.72 4.69
CA ASN A 7 10.96 -22.69 5.10
C ASN A 7 10.91 -22.88 6.63
N ASP A 8 12.07 -22.76 7.29
CA ASP A 8 12.20 -22.78 8.75
C ASP A 8 11.83 -21.43 9.41
N LYS A 9 11.32 -20.47 8.63
CA LYS A 9 10.94 -19.11 9.07
C LYS A 9 12.10 -18.29 9.66
N ARG A 10 13.34 -18.68 9.38
CA ARG A 10 14.56 -17.93 9.71
C ARG A 10 14.80 -16.86 8.66
N TYR A 11 13.84 -15.94 8.53
CA TYR A 11 13.75 -15.02 7.40
C TYR A 11 14.93 -14.05 7.30
N GLN A 12 15.45 -13.56 8.42
CA GLN A 12 16.63 -12.69 8.43
C GLN A 12 17.86 -13.41 7.85
N ASP A 13 18.10 -14.66 8.27
CA ASP A 13 19.21 -15.47 7.79
C ASP A 13 19.02 -15.88 6.33
N ALA A 14 17.78 -16.19 5.94
CA ALA A 14 17.42 -16.51 4.56
C ALA A 14 17.71 -15.33 3.63
N GLY A 15 17.30 -14.10 4.01
CA GLY A 15 17.58 -12.88 3.26
C GLY A 15 19.08 -12.66 3.05
N ALA A 16 19.87 -12.81 4.11
CA ALA A 16 21.32 -12.69 4.02
C ALA A 16 21.95 -13.78 3.12
N ALA A 17 21.42 -15.01 3.19
CA ALA A 17 21.90 -16.12 2.36
C ALA A 17 21.58 -15.93 0.87
N PHE A 18 20.40 -15.41 0.53
CA PHE A 18 20.04 -15.06 -0.85
C PHE A 18 20.87 -13.89 -1.37
N ALA A 19 21.06 -12.83 -0.58
CA ALA A 19 21.92 -11.71 -0.95
C ALA A 19 23.36 -12.17 -1.26
N LYS A 20 23.91 -13.08 -0.44
CA LYS A 20 25.23 -13.69 -0.69
C LYS A 20 25.24 -14.60 -1.91
N ALA A 21 24.13 -15.27 -2.23
CA ALA A 21 24.02 -16.05 -3.46
C ALA A 21 24.08 -15.16 -4.70
N TYR A 22 23.41 -14.01 -4.65
CA TYR A 22 23.50 -12.98 -5.70
C TYR A 22 24.92 -12.42 -5.86
N GLU A 23 25.67 -12.20 -4.78
CA GLU A 23 27.08 -11.76 -4.90
C GLU A 23 27.97 -12.77 -5.65
N LYS A 24 27.66 -14.07 -5.54
CA LYS A 24 28.39 -15.13 -6.26
C LYS A 24 27.96 -15.29 -7.71
N ASP A 25 26.68 -15.06 -7.99
CA ASP A 25 26.10 -15.08 -9.32
C ASP A 25 25.21 -13.86 -9.52
N SER A 26 25.85 -12.76 -9.90
CA SER A 26 25.18 -11.46 -10.07
C SER A 26 24.30 -11.36 -11.32
N THR A 27 24.25 -12.44 -12.12
CA THR A 27 23.35 -12.54 -13.28
C THR A 27 21.97 -13.03 -12.89
N ASN A 28 21.85 -13.77 -11.79
CA ASN A 28 20.57 -14.27 -11.31
C ASN A 28 19.87 -13.25 -10.40
N ILE A 29 19.07 -12.38 -11.04
CA ILE A 29 18.29 -11.32 -10.37
C ILE A 29 17.23 -11.89 -9.43
N GLU A 30 16.80 -13.14 -9.59
CA GLU A 30 15.80 -13.77 -8.71
C GLU A 30 16.29 -13.85 -7.25
N TYR A 31 17.60 -13.99 -7.03
CA TYR A 31 18.16 -13.95 -5.68
C TYR A 31 17.94 -12.61 -4.99
N LEU A 32 17.80 -11.51 -5.73
CA LEU A 32 17.48 -10.20 -5.15
C LEU A 32 16.03 -10.15 -4.66
N THR A 33 15.08 -10.63 -5.44
CA THR A 33 13.66 -10.63 -5.06
C THR A 33 13.39 -11.64 -3.94
N GLN A 34 14.08 -12.79 -3.94
CA GLN A 34 14.06 -13.76 -2.83
C GLN A 34 14.66 -13.19 -1.55
N ALA A 35 15.79 -12.46 -1.63
CA ALA A 35 16.37 -11.76 -0.49
C ALA A 35 15.39 -10.72 0.07
N ALA A 36 14.84 -9.87 -0.80
CA ALA A 36 13.91 -8.82 -0.43
C ALA A 36 12.66 -9.37 0.27
N GLY A 37 12.02 -10.39 -0.30
CA GLY A 37 10.84 -11.02 0.28
C GLY A 37 11.11 -11.79 1.57
N ALA A 38 12.35 -12.24 1.81
CA ALA A 38 12.74 -12.78 3.11
C ALA A 38 12.91 -11.66 4.15
N TYR A 39 13.58 -10.56 3.82
CA TYR A 39 13.70 -9.41 4.74
C TYR A 39 12.35 -8.77 5.07
N GLU A 40 11.43 -8.71 4.11
CA GLU A 40 10.06 -8.23 4.34
C GLU A 40 9.34 -9.10 5.39
N ARG A 41 9.43 -10.43 5.28
CA ARG A 41 8.88 -11.36 6.29
C ARG A 41 9.58 -11.30 7.65
N ALA A 42 10.74 -10.65 7.72
CA ALA A 42 11.48 -10.40 8.96
C ALA A 42 11.20 -9.00 9.56
N ASP A 43 10.28 -8.22 8.98
CA ASP A 43 10.05 -6.80 9.30
C ASP A 43 11.34 -5.95 9.18
N ASP A 44 12.27 -6.37 8.33
CA ASP A 44 13.48 -5.64 7.94
C ASP A 44 13.22 -4.89 6.64
N TYR A 45 12.33 -3.90 6.73
CA TYR A 45 11.89 -3.13 5.57
C TYR A 45 13.05 -2.38 4.88
N SER A 46 14.07 -1.94 5.63
CA SER A 46 15.23 -1.27 5.05
C SER A 46 16.01 -2.19 4.10
N ASN A 47 16.25 -3.45 4.49
CA ASN A 47 16.88 -4.41 3.58
C ASN A 47 15.90 -4.87 2.48
N ALA A 48 14.62 -5.06 2.78
CA ALA A 48 13.62 -5.43 1.77
C ALA A 48 13.59 -4.41 0.62
N ILE A 49 13.42 -3.12 0.94
CA ILE A 49 13.40 -2.03 -0.04
C ILE A 49 14.72 -1.96 -0.81
N LYS A 50 15.87 -2.08 -0.14
CA LYS A 50 17.18 -2.08 -0.80
C LYS A 50 17.27 -3.14 -1.91
N TYR A 51 16.87 -4.37 -1.63
CA TYR A 51 16.98 -5.46 -2.60
C TYR A 51 15.88 -5.44 -3.67
N TYR A 52 14.64 -5.05 -3.32
CA TYR A 52 13.61 -4.80 -4.34
C TYR A 52 14.02 -3.67 -5.28
N GLN A 53 14.58 -2.57 -4.78
CA GLN A 53 15.06 -1.46 -5.60
C GLN A 53 16.21 -1.90 -6.52
N LEU A 54 17.13 -2.72 -6.02
CA LEU A 54 18.23 -3.23 -6.83
C LEU A 54 17.72 -4.15 -7.96
N ALA A 55 16.72 -5.01 -7.67
CA ALA A 55 16.06 -5.82 -8.70
C ALA A 55 15.34 -4.95 -9.73
N PHE A 56 14.57 -3.97 -9.25
CA PHE A 56 13.82 -3.01 -10.07
C PHE A 56 14.74 -2.27 -11.05
N ASN A 57 15.86 -1.73 -10.56
CA ASN A 57 16.82 -0.98 -11.38
C ASN A 57 17.54 -1.83 -12.44
N LYS A 58 17.56 -3.15 -12.29
CA LYS A 58 18.14 -4.08 -13.27
C LYS A 58 17.14 -4.50 -14.34
N ASN A 59 15.85 -4.32 -14.09
CA ASN A 59 14.83 -4.57 -15.08
C ASN A 59 14.63 -3.32 -15.95
N ALA A 60 15.02 -3.38 -17.22
CA ALA A 60 14.85 -2.27 -18.17
C ALA A 60 13.37 -1.94 -18.44
N ASN A 61 12.46 -2.90 -18.19
CA ASN A 61 11.03 -2.69 -18.31
C ASN A 61 10.29 -3.35 -17.12
N PRO A 62 10.26 -2.69 -15.95
CA PRO A 62 9.61 -3.22 -14.75
C PRO A 62 8.15 -3.58 -15.00
N SER A 63 7.78 -4.81 -14.66
CA SER A 63 6.41 -5.29 -14.74
C SER A 63 5.52 -4.63 -13.67
N LEU A 64 4.20 -4.82 -13.79
CA LEU A 64 3.26 -4.42 -12.74
C LEU A 64 3.65 -5.01 -11.38
N ALA A 65 4.06 -6.28 -11.35
CA ALA A 65 4.48 -6.95 -10.12
C ALA A 65 5.74 -6.32 -9.53
N ASP A 66 6.72 -5.96 -10.37
CA ASP A 66 7.98 -5.33 -9.92
C ASP A 66 7.73 -3.96 -9.26
N ILE A 67 6.88 -3.13 -9.87
CA ILE A 67 6.48 -1.84 -9.30
C ILE A 67 5.69 -2.07 -8.01
N TYR A 68 4.76 -3.04 -8.02
CA TYR A 68 3.88 -3.33 -6.90
C TYR A 68 4.66 -3.73 -5.65
N VAL A 69 5.59 -4.68 -5.74
CA VAL A 69 6.32 -5.18 -4.56
C VAL A 69 7.23 -4.11 -3.96
N LEU A 70 7.87 -3.27 -4.79
CA LEU A 70 8.69 -2.17 -4.30
C LEU A 70 7.85 -1.06 -3.66
N GLY A 71 6.73 -0.69 -4.28
CA GLY A 71 5.77 0.27 -3.72
C GLY A 71 5.18 -0.22 -2.41
N LEU A 72 4.81 -1.50 -2.34
CA LEU A 72 4.26 -2.11 -1.13
C LEU A 72 5.28 -2.18 0.00
N ALA A 73 6.55 -2.51 -0.28
CA ALA A 73 7.59 -2.51 0.74
C ALA A 73 7.80 -1.11 1.34
N ASN A 74 7.75 -0.06 0.51
CA ASN A 74 7.78 1.34 0.97
C ASN A 74 6.53 1.70 1.78
N TYR A 75 5.33 1.32 1.34
CA TYR A 75 4.10 1.52 2.10
C TYR A 75 4.20 0.86 3.49
N SER A 76 4.59 -0.41 3.55
CA SER A 76 4.76 -1.17 4.78
C SER A 76 5.78 -0.54 5.73
N ALA A 77 6.90 -0.02 5.20
CA ALA A 77 7.86 0.74 5.99
C ALA A 77 7.23 2.01 6.56
N GLY A 78 6.52 2.77 5.73
CA GLY A 78 5.85 4.01 6.11
C GLY A 78 4.76 3.84 7.17
N THR A 79 4.06 2.71 7.17
CA THR A 79 3.01 2.38 8.14
C THR A 79 3.49 1.47 9.28
N SER A 80 4.78 1.15 9.34
CA SER A 80 5.31 0.21 10.33
C SER A 80 5.19 0.75 11.76
N THR A 81 4.85 -0.13 12.70
CA THR A 81 4.92 0.17 14.14
C THR A 81 6.35 0.16 14.67
N LYS A 82 7.28 -0.46 13.93
CA LYS A 82 8.72 -0.46 14.25
C LYS A 82 9.28 0.95 14.01
N ALA A 83 10.11 1.40 14.95
CA ALA A 83 10.81 2.67 14.80
C ALA A 83 12.11 2.47 14.00
N PHE A 84 12.35 3.34 13.03
CA PHE A 84 13.62 3.49 12.31
C PHE A 84 14.59 4.41 13.05
N SER A 85 14.08 5.22 13.99
CA SER A 85 14.86 6.14 14.80
C SER A 85 14.33 6.18 16.23
N PRO A 86 15.20 6.28 17.27
CA PRO A 86 14.76 6.49 18.64
C PRO A 86 14.16 7.89 18.86
N ASP A 87 14.48 8.85 18.00
CA ASP A 87 13.85 10.16 17.95
C ASP A 87 12.55 10.07 17.14
N SER A 88 11.42 10.37 17.79
CA SER A 88 10.08 10.25 17.21
C SER A 88 9.81 11.21 16.05
N THR A 89 10.44 12.39 16.05
CA THR A 89 10.30 13.35 14.95
C THR A 89 11.04 12.84 13.71
N LYS A 90 12.26 12.33 13.91
CA LYS A 90 13.04 11.71 12.82
C LYS A 90 12.39 10.42 12.33
N ASP A 91 11.82 9.61 13.21
CA ASP A 91 11.08 8.40 12.84
C ASP A 91 9.88 8.74 11.94
N LYS A 92 9.09 9.73 12.34
CA LYS A 92 7.98 10.23 11.54
C LYS A 92 8.44 10.73 10.17
N GLN A 93 9.50 11.54 10.12
CA GLN A 93 10.04 12.05 8.86
C GLN A 93 10.52 10.92 7.94
N GLU A 94 11.13 9.86 8.49
CA GLU A 94 11.58 8.73 7.71
C GLU A 94 10.41 7.91 7.16
N LYS A 95 9.38 7.67 7.97
CA LYS A 95 8.12 7.04 7.54
C LYS A 95 7.42 7.84 6.46
N GLU A 96 7.37 9.17 6.58
CA GLU A 96 6.82 10.04 5.55
C GLU A 96 7.59 9.94 4.21
N LYS A 97 8.92 9.77 4.24
CA LYS A 97 9.69 9.55 3.00
C LYS A 97 9.30 8.23 2.33
N TYR A 98 9.18 7.15 3.10
CA TYR A 98 8.74 5.86 2.56
C TYR A 98 7.32 5.95 1.96
N LEU A 99 6.38 6.62 2.64
CA LEU A 99 5.03 6.82 2.11
C LEU A 99 5.01 7.66 0.81
N LYS A 100 5.83 8.71 0.72
CA LYS A 100 5.97 9.51 -0.51
C LYS A 100 6.58 8.70 -1.65
N GLU A 101 7.57 7.87 -1.37
CA GLU A 101 8.17 7.00 -2.39
C GLU A 101 7.18 5.92 -2.85
N SER A 102 6.38 5.36 -1.92
CA SER A 102 5.26 4.48 -2.23
C SER A 102 4.28 5.15 -3.19
N ASP A 103 3.77 6.35 -2.88
CA ASP A 103 2.86 7.08 -3.79
C ASP A 103 3.51 7.33 -5.16
N ARG A 104 4.79 7.73 -5.21
CA ARG A 104 5.52 7.93 -6.46
C ARG A 104 5.56 6.66 -7.32
N LEU A 105 5.87 5.52 -6.73
CA LEU A 105 5.92 4.22 -7.42
C LEU A 105 4.54 3.80 -7.93
N PHE A 106 3.49 4.00 -7.13
CA PHE A 106 2.14 3.70 -7.57
C PHE A 106 1.60 4.72 -8.58
N ALA A 107 2.10 5.96 -8.59
CA ALA A 107 1.87 6.91 -9.68
C ALA A 107 2.46 6.39 -10.99
N GLU A 108 3.71 5.91 -10.99
CA GLU A 108 4.32 5.25 -12.15
C GLU A 108 3.49 4.02 -12.60
N MET A 109 2.94 3.25 -11.66
CA MET A 109 2.04 2.15 -11.99
C MET A 109 0.77 2.64 -12.72
N THR A 110 0.15 3.73 -12.26
CA THR A 110 -1.04 4.29 -12.92
C THR A 110 -0.74 4.85 -14.31
N GLU A 111 0.48 5.29 -14.58
CA GLU A 111 0.90 5.75 -15.91
C GLU A 111 1.10 4.57 -16.87
N LYS A 112 1.70 3.47 -16.40
CA LYS A 112 1.99 2.28 -17.22
C LYS A 112 0.80 1.34 -17.37
N PHE A 113 -0.05 1.27 -16.35
CA PHE A 113 -1.19 0.34 -16.27
C PHE A 113 -2.47 1.10 -15.84
N PRO A 114 -2.94 2.05 -16.66
CA PRO A 114 -4.03 2.97 -16.28
C PRO A 114 -5.38 2.30 -16.05
N ASP A 115 -5.60 1.10 -16.60
CA ASP A 115 -6.83 0.34 -16.39
C ASP A 115 -6.74 -0.60 -15.18
N HIS A 116 -5.59 -0.63 -14.48
CA HIS A 116 -5.38 -1.52 -13.34
C HIS A 116 -5.62 -0.79 -12.01
N TYR A 117 -6.60 -1.28 -11.23
CA TYR A 117 -7.04 -0.63 -9.99
C TYR A 117 -5.94 -0.47 -8.92
N LEU A 118 -5.01 -1.43 -8.81
CA LEU A 118 -4.01 -1.46 -7.73
C LEU A 118 -3.19 -0.18 -7.62
N GLY A 119 -2.82 0.45 -8.75
CA GLY A 119 -2.08 1.72 -8.73
C GLY A 119 -2.86 2.79 -7.98
N TYR A 120 -4.12 3.02 -8.37
CA TYR A 120 -4.97 4.03 -7.74
C TYR A 120 -5.29 3.69 -6.28
N LEU A 121 -5.63 2.44 -5.98
CA LEU A 121 -5.96 2.02 -4.61
C LEU A 121 -4.76 2.20 -3.67
N MET A 122 -3.56 1.82 -4.11
CA MET A 122 -2.36 1.96 -3.29
C MET A 122 -1.91 3.41 -3.15
N ARG A 123 -2.07 4.26 -4.17
CA ARG A 123 -1.90 5.71 -4.02
C ARG A 123 -2.86 6.27 -2.98
N ALA A 124 -4.12 5.84 -2.98
CA ALA A 124 -5.10 6.28 -2.00
C ALA A 124 -4.68 5.91 -0.57
N ARG A 125 -4.25 4.66 -0.34
CA ARG A 125 -3.75 4.18 0.96
C ARG A 125 -2.50 4.96 1.42
N ALA A 126 -1.52 5.15 0.54
CA ALA A 126 -0.31 5.90 0.87
C ALA A 126 -0.61 7.38 1.21
N ASN A 127 -1.50 8.02 0.45
CA ASN A 127 -1.91 9.40 0.70
C ASN A 127 -2.77 9.54 1.96
N PHE A 128 -3.57 8.54 2.31
CA PHE A 128 -4.28 8.53 3.58
C PHE A 128 -3.32 8.37 4.76
N ALA A 129 -2.30 7.52 4.64
CA ALA A 129 -1.25 7.41 5.67
C ALA A 129 -0.45 8.73 5.85
N LEU A 130 -0.30 9.53 4.79
CA LEU A 130 0.29 10.88 4.84
C LEU A 130 -0.65 11.95 5.41
N ASP A 131 -1.96 11.71 5.38
CA ASP A 131 -3.03 12.60 5.86
C ASP A 131 -4.04 11.81 6.70
N PRO A 132 -3.63 11.31 7.89
CA PRO A 132 -4.43 10.34 8.65
C PRO A 132 -5.72 10.94 9.24
N GLN A 133 -5.82 12.27 9.31
CA GLN A 133 -7.05 12.97 9.71
C GLN A 133 -7.92 13.36 8.49
N ALA A 134 -7.47 13.04 7.28
CA ALA A 134 -8.12 13.39 6.02
C ALA A 134 -8.42 14.91 5.88
N GLU A 135 -7.62 15.76 6.51
CA GLU A 135 -7.83 17.22 6.51
C GLU A 135 -7.62 17.82 5.12
N LYS A 136 -6.62 17.28 4.39
CA LYS A 136 -6.25 17.75 3.05
C LYS A 136 -6.96 16.97 1.95
N GLY A 137 -7.49 15.78 2.26
CA GLY A 137 -8.19 14.93 1.30
C GLY A 137 -7.25 14.34 0.25
N LEU A 138 -5.98 14.10 0.60
CA LEU A 138 -4.96 13.65 -0.38
C LEU A 138 -5.34 12.35 -1.09
N ALA A 139 -6.10 11.46 -0.43
CA ALA A 139 -6.51 10.18 -1.01
C ALA A 139 -7.80 10.25 -1.83
N VAL A 140 -8.57 11.33 -1.76
CA VAL A 140 -9.88 11.49 -2.43
C VAL A 140 -9.82 11.18 -3.93
N PRO A 141 -8.97 11.83 -4.75
CA PRO A 141 -8.95 11.57 -6.19
C PRO A 141 -8.56 10.13 -6.52
N HIS A 142 -7.73 9.51 -5.67
CA HIS A 142 -7.23 8.16 -5.87
C HIS A 142 -8.29 7.10 -5.53
N TYR A 143 -9.01 7.26 -4.41
CA TYR A 143 -10.13 6.37 -4.08
C TYR A 143 -11.26 6.49 -5.11
N GLN A 144 -11.61 7.70 -5.55
CA GLN A 144 -12.62 7.88 -6.59
C GLN A 144 -12.27 7.15 -7.88
N LYS A 145 -11.01 7.27 -8.34
CA LYS A 145 -10.58 6.58 -9.56
C LYS A 145 -10.47 5.06 -9.37
N ALA A 146 -10.02 4.60 -8.20
CA ALA A 146 -9.98 3.18 -7.89
C ALA A 146 -11.39 2.56 -7.90
N ILE A 147 -12.38 3.24 -7.30
CA ILE A 147 -13.79 2.83 -7.32
C ILE A 147 -14.30 2.68 -8.76
N GLU A 148 -14.04 3.66 -9.63
CA GLU A 148 -14.47 3.61 -11.04
C GLU A 148 -14.00 2.33 -11.75
N ILE A 149 -12.76 1.91 -11.50
CA ILE A 149 -12.15 0.73 -12.12
C ILE A 149 -12.61 -0.58 -11.44
N MET A 150 -12.83 -0.56 -10.12
CA MET A 150 -13.21 -1.75 -9.36
C MET A 150 -14.69 -2.09 -9.46
N LEU A 151 -15.58 -1.09 -9.61
CA LEU A 151 -17.04 -1.28 -9.62
C LEU A 151 -17.56 -2.32 -10.62
N PRO A 152 -17.05 -2.40 -11.86
CA PRO A 152 -17.45 -3.45 -12.79
C PRO A 152 -17.20 -4.89 -12.28
N ASN A 153 -16.26 -5.07 -11.34
CA ASN A 153 -15.90 -6.36 -10.74
C ASN A 153 -16.16 -6.34 -9.23
N LEU A 154 -17.27 -5.72 -8.80
CA LEU A 154 -17.60 -5.48 -7.40
C LEU A 154 -17.52 -6.74 -6.53
N ASP A 155 -18.01 -7.90 -6.99
CA ASP A 155 -17.99 -9.12 -6.18
C ASP A 155 -16.57 -9.55 -5.80
N GLU A 156 -15.61 -9.36 -6.70
CA GLU A 156 -14.21 -9.70 -6.42
C GLU A 156 -13.44 -8.61 -5.68
N ARG A 157 -13.97 -7.38 -5.63
CA ARG A 157 -13.32 -6.19 -5.05
C ARG A 157 -14.15 -5.53 -3.96
N LYS A 158 -15.15 -6.25 -3.42
CA LYS A 158 -16.16 -5.73 -2.50
C LYS A 158 -15.51 -4.97 -1.34
N ASN A 159 -14.50 -5.57 -0.71
CA ASN A 159 -13.83 -4.99 0.44
C ASN A 159 -13.06 -3.71 0.11
N ASP A 160 -12.36 -3.67 -1.02
CA ASP A 160 -11.61 -2.49 -1.46
C ASP A 160 -12.56 -1.33 -1.85
N VAL A 161 -13.71 -1.64 -2.49
CA VAL A 161 -14.75 -0.65 -2.81
C VAL A 161 -15.39 -0.11 -1.53
N LEU A 162 -15.72 -0.99 -0.57
CA LEU A 162 -16.26 -0.59 0.72
C LEU A 162 -15.28 0.30 1.51
N GLU A 163 -14.00 -0.08 1.59
CA GLU A 163 -12.95 0.77 2.18
C GLU A 163 -12.93 2.17 1.54
N SER A 164 -12.94 2.22 0.21
CA SER A 164 -12.89 3.47 -0.56
C SER A 164 -14.11 4.36 -0.30
N TYR A 165 -15.32 3.78 -0.27
CA TYR A 165 -16.53 4.54 0.04
C TYR A 165 -16.59 5.00 1.50
N ARG A 166 -16.18 4.16 2.46
CA ARG A 166 -16.10 4.55 3.87
C ARG A 166 -15.14 5.73 4.07
N TYR A 167 -13.98 5.71 3.43
CA TYR A 167 -13.04 6.84 3.45
C TYR A 167 -13.71 8.12 2.94
N LEU A 168 -14.35 8.08 1.77
CA LEU A 168 -15.00 9.25 1.18
C LEU A 168 -16.16 9.75 2.06
N GLY A 169 -16.93 8.84 2.66
CA GLY A 169 -17.99 9.16 3.61
C GLY A 169 -17.48 9.93 4.83
N PHE A 170 -16.37 9.48 5.44
CA PHE A 170 -15.72 10.20 6.54
C PHE A 170 -15.08 11.52 6.11
N TYR A 171 -14.42 11.56 4.96
CA TYR A 171 -13.81 12.78 4.44
C TYR A 171 -14.86 13.89 4.28
N TYR A 172 -15.95 13.62 3.55
CA TYR A 172 -17.00 14.62 3.34
C TYR A 172 -17.75 14.98 4.63
N LEU A 173 -17.83 14.07 5.60
CA LEU A 173 -18.36 14.39 6.93
C LEU A 173 -17.46 15.40 7.65
N GLY A 174 -16.14 15.18 7.65
CA GLY A 174 -15.16 16.10 8.24
C GLY A 174 -15.15 17.47 7.58
N GLN A 175 -15.47 17.55 6.28
CA GLN A 175 -15.64 18.80 5.54
C GLN A 175 -17.02 19.47 5.77
N ASN A 176 -17.85 18.95 6.68
CA ASN A 176 -19.24 19.37 6.91
C ASN A 176 -20.14 19.28 5.66
N ASN A 177 -19.75 18.51 4.65
CA ASN A 177 -20.55 18.23 3.47
C ASN A 177 -21.43 17.00 3.71
N VAL A 178 -22.44 17.20 4.56
CA VAL A 178 -23.40 16.15 4.95
C VAL A 178 -24.08 15.48 3.75
N PRO A 179 -24.51 16.21 2.69
CA PRO A 179 -25.10 15.58 1.51
C PRO A 179 -24.18 14.55 0.84
N GLU A 180 -22.92 14.91 0.57
CA GLU A 180 -21.96 13.98 -0.05
C GLU A 180 -21.60 12.84 0.90
N SER A 181 -21.45 13.13 2.19
CA SER A 181 -21.22 12.07 3.18
C SER A 181 -22.34 11.02 3.16
N LYS A 182 -23.61 11.45 3.20
CA LYS A 182 -24.77 10.56 3.10
C LYS A 182 -24.80 9.77 1.80
N ASN A 183 -24.39 10.36 0.68
CA ASN A 183 -24.29 9.67 -0.60
C ASN A 183 -23.32 8.47 -0.51
N TYR A 184 -22.09 8.68 -0.01
CA TYR A 184 -21.11 7.61 0.12
C TYR A 184 -21.51 6.55 1.15
N TRP A 185 -22.06 6.95 2.30
CA TRP A 185 -22.58 5.98 3.28
C TRP A 185 -23.78 5.19 2.76
N GLY A 186 -24.63 5.80 1.93
CA GLY A 186 -25.68 5.10 1.20
C GLY A 186 -25.12 4.01 0.31
N LYS A 187 -24.08 4.32 -0.48
CA LYS A 187 -23.40 3.34 -1.35
C LYS A 187 -22.77 2.19 -0.55
N VAL A 188 -22.25 2.46 0.65
CA VAL A 188 -21.79 1.39 1.56
C VAL A 188 -22.95 0.46 1.92
N LEU A 189 -24.09 1.01 2.33
CA LEU A 189 -25.28 0.23 2.73
C LEU A 189 -25.97 -0.49 1.55
N GLU A 190 -25.83 -0.01 0.32
CA GLU A 190 -26.27 -0.72 -0.88
C GLU A 190 -25.48 -2.02 -1.10
N ILE A 191 -24.18 -2.01 -0.78
CA ILE A 191 -23.26 -3.15 -0.95
C ILE A 191 -23.25 -4.07 0.28
N ASP A 192 -23.35 -3.49 1.46
CA ASP A 192 -23.39 -4.18 2.75
C ASP A 192 -24.42 -3.52 3.68
N PRO A 193 -25.68 -3.98 3.65
CA PRO A 193 -26.74 -3.42 4.49
C PRO A 193 -26.52 -3.58 6.00
N ALA A 194 -25.59 -4.46 6.40
CA ALA A 194 -25.25 -4.74 7.79
C ALA A 194 -24.00 -3.99 8.26
N ASP A 195 -23.44 -3.09 7.43
CA ASP A 195 -22.27 -2.30 7.80
C ASP A 195 -22.54 -1.43 9.04
N GLU A 196 -21.98 -1.84 10.17
CA GLU A 196 -22.20 -1.19 11.47
C GLU A 196 -21.78 0.28 11.46
N THR A 197 -20.67 0.59 10.77
CA THR A 197 -20.14 1.96 10.72
C THR A 197 -21.07 2.86 9.94
N ALA A 198 -21.52 2.42 8.77
CA ALA A 198 -22.43 3.17 7.93
C ALA A 198 -23.79 3.39 8.60
N LEU A 199 -24.34 2.36 9.26
CA LEU A 199 -25.58 2.46 10.02
C LEU A 199 -25.47 3.50 11.14
N GLN A 200 -24.38 3.46 11.92
CA GLN A 200 -24.14 4.40 13.01
C GLN A 200 -24.02 5.85 12.50
N VAL A 201 -23.22 6.08 11.46
CA VAL A 201 -23.03 7.42 10.89
C VAL A 201 -24.36 7.94 10.33
N MET A 202 -25.07 7.13 9.55
CA MET A 202 -26.36 7.52 8.98
C MET A 202 -27.42 7.83 10.05
N GLN A 203 -27.38 7.16 11.21
CA GLN A 203 -28.26 7.49 12.33
C GLN A 203 -27.90 8.84 12.97
N SER A 204 -26.62 9.18 13.10
CA SER A 204 -26.18 10.47 13.66
C SER A 204 -26.46 11.67 12.76
N LEU A 205 -26.67 11.43 11.45
CA LEU A 205 -26.95 12.47 10.45
C LEU A 205 -28.45 12.71 10.21
N LYS A 206 -29.32 12.05 10.97
CA LYS A 206 -30.78 12.27 10.95
C LYS A 206 -31.14 13.49 11.79
#